data_AF-A0A3C1Y9Y5-F1
#
_entry.id   AF-A0A3C1Y9Y5-F1
#
_cell.length_a   1.000
_cell.length_b   1.000
_cell.length_c   1.000
_cell.angle_alpha   90.00
_cell.angle_beta   90.00
_cell.angle_gamma   90.00
#
_symmetry.space_group_name_H-M   'P 1'
#
loop_
_entity.id
_entity.type
_entity.pdbx_description
1 polymer ?
#
loop_
_entity_poly.entity_id
_entity_poly.type
_entity_poly.pdbx_seq_one_letter_code
_entity_poly.pdbx_strand_id
1 'polypeptide(L)' 'MDNSLLQLPTDSNGKATTHILNGNLYIEASIGVTNILKFFRVDLIKRLNYLDEKYEVTSLFGQIGLTVRFSAKFDF' A
#
# COMPACT_ATOMS: atom_id res chain seq x y z
N MET A 1 -37.83 11.30 -1.69
CA MET A 1 -36.39 11.49 -1.53
C MET A 1 -35.82 10.16 -1.07
N ASP A 2 -35.46 9.29 -2.02
CA ASP A 2 -34.84 8.01 -1.66
C ASP A 2 -33.33 8.24 -1.54
N ASN A 3 -32.84 8.22 -0.31
CA ASN A 3 -31.46 8.52 0.06
C ASN A 3 -30.63 7.22 0.13
N SER A 4 -30.90 6.27 -0.76
CA SER A 4 -30.16 5.02 -0.97
C SER A 4 -28.76 5.26 -1.59
N LEU A 5 -28.04 6.28 -1.12
CA LEU A 5 -26.63 6.48 -1.42
C LEU A 5 -25.81 5.57 -0.51
N LEU A 6 -24.80 4.90 -1.06
CA LEU A 6 -23.82 4.16 -0.26
C LEU A 6 -23.22 5.11 0.79
N GLN A 7 -23.58 4.94 2.06
CA GLN A 7 -22.92 5.63 3.16
C GLN A 7 -21.59 4.93 3.42
N LEU A 8 -20.50 5.62 3.14
CA LEU A 8 -19.16 5.15 3.48
C LEU A 8 -19.01 5.14 5.01
N PRO A 9 -18.34 4.14 5.59
CA PRO A 9 -18.13 4.06 7.03
C PRO A 9 -17.36 5.29 7.52
N THR A 10 -17.82 5.85 8.64
CA THR A 10 -17.18 6.95 9.35
C THR A 10 -16.55 6.45 10.64
N ASP A 11 -15.46 7.06 11.07
CA ASP A 11 -14.81 6.77 12.35
C ASP A 11 -15.64 7.30 13.54
N SER A 12 -15.18 7.04 14.76
CA SER A 12 -15.83 7.51 16.00
C SER A 12 -15.92 9.03 16.14
N ASN A 13 -15.24 9.79 15.27
CA ASN A 13 -15.24 11.24 15.22
C ASN A 13 -16.04 11.79 14.01
N GLY A 14 -16.76 10.92 13.28
CA GLY A 14 -17.58 11.30 12.13
C GLY A 14 -16.79 11.58 10.85
N LYS A 15 -15.50 11.24 10.80
CA LYS A 15 -14.67 11.40 9.59
C LYS A 15 -14.78 10.15 8.72
N ALA A 16 -14.96 10.34 7.41
CA ALA A 16 -15.02 9.23 6.46
C ALA A 16 -13.72 8.40 6.52
N THR A 17 -13.83 7.08 6.61
CA THR A 17 -12.69 6.15 6.59
C THR A 17 -12.27 5.82 5.15
N THR A 18 -13.17 6.00 4.20
CA THR A 18 -12.93 5.74 2.78
C THR A 18 -12.75 7.05 2.05
N HIS A 19 -11.57 7.23 1.46
CA HIS A 19 -11.21 8.41 0.70
C HIS A 19 -11.07 8.04 -0.77
N ILE A 20 -11.60 8.90 -1.63
CA ILE A 20 -11.51 8.75 -3.07
C ILE A 20 -10.06 9.06 -3.44
N LEU A 21 -9.40 8.17 -4.18
CA LEU A 21 -8.06 8.43 -4.70
C LEU A 21 -8.14 9.72 -5.52
N ASN A 22 -7.63 10.82 -4.97
CA ASN A 22 -7.95 12.17 -5.41
C ASN A 22 -7.19 12.49 -6.71
N GLY A 23 -7.64 11.95 -7.85
CA GLY A 23 -7.12 12.18 -9.21
C GLY A 23 -5.65 11.83 -9.48
N ASN A 24 -4.86 11.55 -8.45
CA ASN A 24 -3.44 11.31 -8.52
C ASN A 24 -3.18 9.86 -8.95
N LEU A 25 -2.33 9.69 -9.97
CA LEU A 25 -1.91 8.39 -10.47
C LEU A 25 -1.29 7.56 -9.35
N TYR A 26 -1.65 6.29 -9.20
CA TYR A 26 -0.98 5.41 -8.25
C TYR A 26 0.42 5.03 -8.74
N ILE A 27 1.47 5.36 -7.98
CA ILE A 27 2.85 5.03 -8.34
C ILE A 27 3.54 4.33 -7.16
N GLU A 28 4.05 3.12 -7.42
CA GLU A 28 4.94 2.36 -6.56
C GLU A 28 6.27 2.13 -7.28
N ALA A 29 7.38 2.25 -6.53
CA ALA A 29 8.70 1.85 -7.00
C ALA A 29 9.13 0.61 -6.21
N SER A 30 9.60 -0.44 -6.89
CA SER A 30 10.11 -1.63 -6.22
C SER A 30 11.46 -2.03 -6.79
N ILE A 31 12.39 -2.42 -5.92
CA ILE A 31 13.66 -3.03 -6.30
C ILE A 31 13.74 -4.42 -5.67
N GLY A 32 14.00 -5.42 -6.52
CA GLY A 32 14.04 -6.84 -6.13
C GLY A 32 15.39 -7.46 -6.36
N VAL A 33 15.84 -8.27 -5.40
CA VAL A 33 17.01 -9.13 -5.53
C VAL A 33 16.54 -10.58 -5.49
N THR A 34 16.94 -11.34 -6.50
CA THR A 34 16.64 -12.78 -6.61
C THR A 34 17.92 -13.57 -6.75
N ASN A 35 17.92 -14.81 -6.28
CA ASN A 35 19.02 -15.73 -6.55
C ASN A 35 19.00 -16.21 -8.01
N ILE A 36 20.16 -16.63 -8.55
CA ILE A 36 20.31 -17.18 -9.90
C ILE A 36 19.46 -18.44 -10.13
N LEU A 37 19.32 -19.26 -9.09
CA LEU A 37 18.48 -20.46 -9.08
C LEU A 37 17.00 -20.14 -8.87
N LYS A 38 16.65 -18.87 -8.67
CA LYS A 38 15.27 -18.36 -8.48
C LYS A 38 14.49 -18.96 -7.31
N PHE A 39 15.16 -19.64 -6.37
CA PHE A 39 14.53 -20.21 -5.18
C PHE A 39 14.05 -19.15 -4.17
N PHE A 40 14.80 -18.06 -4.03
CA PHE A 40 14.50 -16.99 -3.07
C PHE A 40 14.54 -15.62 -3.74
N ARG A 41 13.52 -14.82 -3.44
CA ARG A 41 13.37 -13.44 -3.91
C ARG A 41 12.99 -12.53 -2.75
N VAL A 42 13.66 -11.40 -2.67
CA VAL A 42 13.34 -10.32 -1.73
C VAL A 42 13.10 -9.06 -2.55
N ASP A 43 11.92 -8.45 -2.40
CA ASP A 43 11.59 -7.16 -2.99
C ASP A 43 11.41 -6.10 -1.91
N LEU A 44 12.01 -4.93 -2.13
CA LEU A 44 11.75 -3.71 -1.38
C LEU A 44 10.81 -2.84 -2.21
N ILE A 45 9.64 -2.50 -1.67
CA ILE A 45 8.58 -1.75 -2.33
C ILE A 45 8.39 -0.43 -1.59
N LYS A 46 8.32 0.67 -2.32
CA LYS A 46 8.03 2.01 -1.79
C LYS A 46 6.84 2.61 -2.53
N ARG A 47 5.81 3.01 -1.78
CA ARG A 47 4.67 3.76 -2.31
C ARG A 47 5.04 5.24 -2.36
N LEU A 48 4.90 5.87 -3.52
CA LEU A 48 5.25 7.29 -3.68
C LEU A 48 4.02 8.18 -3.50
N ASN A 49 2.91 7.86 -4.16
CA ASN A 49 1.72 8.71 -4.17
C ASN A 49 0.70 8.43 -3.05
N TYR A 50 0.92 7.38 -2.25
CA TYR A 50 0.05 7.03 -1.11
C TYR A 50 0.51 7.65 0.23
N LEU A 51 1.60 8.44 0.21
CA LEU A 51 2.19 9.05 1.41
C LEU A 51 1.67 10.46 1.72
N ASP A 52 1.10 11.14 0.72
CA ASP A 52 0.71 12.55 0.83
C ASP A 52 -0.63 12.72 1.55
N GLU A 53 -1.37 11.62 1.68
CA GLU A 53 -2.64 11.55 2.33
C GLU A 53 -2.39 11.24 3.82
N LYS A 54 -2.86 12.13 4.72
CA LYS A 54 -2.61 12.15 6.17
C LYS A 54 -3.13 10.92 6.92
N TYR A 55 -2.64 9.73 6.58
CA TYR A 55 -2.93 8.48 7.27
C TYR A 55 -1.68 8.02 8.00
N GLU A 56 -1.90 7.27 9.08
CA GLU A 56 -0.85 6.57 9.79
C GLU A 56 -0.38 5.39 8.93
N VAL A 57 0.42 5.70 7.91
CA VAL A 57 1.04 4.70 7.06
C VAL A 57 2.21 4.08 7.81
N THR A 58 2.22 2.75 7.92
CA THR A 58 3.30 1.98 8.52
C THR A 58 4.66 2.46 8.00
N SER A 59 5.49 2.94 8.93
CA SER A 59 6.87 3.31 8.65
C SER A 59 7.77 2.10 8.87
N LEU A 60 8.53 1.70 7.85
CA LEU A 60 9.67 0.79 8.03
C LEU A 60 10.96 1.63 8.00
N PHE A 61 11.80 1.47 9.01
CA PHE A 61 13.07 2.20 9.13
C PHE A 61 12.94 3.73 9.07
N GLY A 62 11.83 4.28 9.56
CA GLY A 62 11.55 5.72 9.51
C GLY A 62 11.18 6.24 8.11
N GLN A 63 11.04 5.37 7.11
CA GLN A 63 10.49 5.72 5.80
C GLN A 63 9.05 5.21 5.67
N ILE A 64 8.15 6.15 5.41
CA ILE A 64 6.72 5.91 5.28
C ILE A 64 6.46 5.13 3.97
N GLY A 65 5.55 4.15 4.01
CA GLY A 65 5.13 3.35 2.85
C GLY A 65 6.23 2.50 2.21
N LEU A 66 7.29 2.20 2.97
CA LEU A 66 8.30 1.21 2.63
C LEU A 66 7.80 -0.18 3.09
N THR A 67 7.98 -1.22 2.27
CA THR A 67 7.54 -2.58 2.57
C THR A 67 8.55 -3.59 2.02
N VAL A 68 8.82 -4.65 2.79
CA VAL A 68 9.64 -5.78 2.35
C VAL A 68 8.73 -6.95 2.01
N ARG A 69 8.90 -7.52 0.83
CA ARG A 69 8.21 -8.73 0.37
C ARG A 69 9.22 -9.85 0.18
N PHE A 70 9.01 -10.96 0.88
CA PHE A 70 9.78 -12.18 0.71
C PHE A 70 8.96 -13.20 -0.08
N SER A 71 9.59 -13.89 -1.04
CA SER A 71 8.98 -14.97 -1.80
C SER A 71 9.98 -16.11 -1.97
N ALA A 72 9.51 -17.33 -1.69
CA ALA A 72 10.25 -18.56 -1.97
C ALA A 72 9.46 -19.39 -2.98
N LYS A 73 10.16 -19.93 -3.99
CA LYS A 73 9.58 -20.78 -5.03
C LYS A 73 10.31 -22.12 -5.03
N PHE A 74 9.57 -23.21 -4.93
CA PHE A 74 10.10 -24.56 -5.05
C PHE A 74 9.45 -25.19 -6.29
N ASP A 75 10.25 -25.45 -7.33
CA ASP A 75 9.82 -26.24 -8.48
C ASP A 75 10.19 -27.70 -8.19
N PHE A 76 9.19 -28.59 -8.14
CA PHE A 76 9.33 -30.06 -7.99
C PHE A 76 8.95 -30.75 -9.29
#